data_AF-A0A428T4Q7-F1
#
_entry.id   AF-A0A428T4Q7-F1
#
_cell.length_a   1.000
_cell.length_b   1.000
_cell.length_c   1.000
_cell.angle_alpha   90.00
_cell.angle_beta   90.00
_cell.angle_gamma   90.00
#
_symmetry.space_group_name_H-M   'P 1'
#
loop_
_entity.id
_entity.type
_entity.pdbx_description
1 polymer ?
#
loop_
_entity_poly.entity_id
_entity_poly.type
_entity_poly.pdbx_seq_one_letter_code
_entity_poly.pdbx_strand_id
1 'polypeptide(L)'
;MEAAGLAFAVVGAVDLCIKYGRELRKTCSAFKGAEPELEERALRIEIGWHRCFTQLDFLKSISHLMDETHQSLQRRTLRMLSNKLDNATHTLREMVEPQTINDGKGMRVILVPRPFRYAMKKEKLDEAIDALNSWQQMSDPSWFLLMRMHGREMDKALTTASKVTKAIPSVVTIQKDLREVSLESSSQASSSGLSLPAKELYKMDISDIPFSDLKIAKSERPGRVTTYVLDELGTLDSASYQDMEKNIRTLARRLQHNEPQTFGLLACKGFVAEKLGPNLGRFTIVSRMPPGLTTAQSLRQRLLQGGKPSTLSRRFSIAQELAKPVGYMHVFGFVHKNIRPETVLDFDTGGKDAASVFLLGFEDFRQEDGRTRRRGMMPWRETCIGILHGRA
;
A
#
# COMPACT_ATOMS: atom_id res chain seq x y z
N MET A 1 7.90 24.57 24.08
CA MET A 1 9.20 24.82 23.42
C MET A 1 9.87 23.53 22.93
N GLU A 2 9.68 22.39 23.60
CA GLU A 2 10.26 21.10 23.18
C GLU A 2 9.69 20.55 21.85
N ALA A 3 8.37 20.62 21.63
CA ALA A 3 7.74 20.18 20.37
C ALA A 3 8.31 20.86 19.11
N ALA A 4 8.57 22.18 19.17
CA ALA A 4 9.18 22.89 18.04
C ALA A 4 10.63 22.43 17.80
N GLY A 5 11.40 22.21 18.88
CA GLY A 5 12.77 21.71 18.78
C GLY A 5 12.85 20.30 18.19
N LEU A 6 11.87 19.44 18.49
CA LEU A 6 11.82 18.08 17.96
C LEU A 6 11.40 18.04 16.49
N ALA A 7 10.47 18.90 16.06
CA ALA A 7 10.13 19.08 14.65
C ALA A 7 11.35 19.56 13.83
N PHE A 8 12.10 20.56 14.33
CA PHE A 8 13.35 20.99 13.67
C PHE A 8 14.41 19.87 13.62
N ALA A 9 14.50 19.02 14.64
CA ALA A 9 15.41 17.87 14.62
C ALA A 9 15.03 16.84 13.54
N VAL A 10 13.74 16.61 13.29
CA VAL A 10 13.27 15.78 12.17
C VAL A 10 13.67 16.41 10.83
N VAL A 11 13.46 17.71 10.66
CA VAL A 11 13.88 18.43 9.44
C VAL A 11 15.38 18.32 9.20
N GLY A 12 16.20 18.53 10.23
CA GLY A 12 17.66 18.38 10.11
C GLY A 12 18.09 16.95 9.76
N ALA A 13 17.42 15.94 10.32
CA ALA A 13 17.69 14.54 9.98
C ALA A 13 17.29 14.21 8.52
N VAL A 14 16.18 14.77 8.03
CA VAL A 14 15.80 14.69 6.61
C VAL A 14 16.87 15.29 5.72
N ASP A 15 17.36 16.49 6.03
CA ASP A 15 18.37 17.17 5.21
C ASP A 15 19.67 16.37 5.13
N LEU A 16 20.04 15.70 6.22
CA LEU A 16 21.19 14.79 6.24
C LEU A 16 20.98 13.58 5.32
N CYS A 17 19.81 12.92 5.37
CA CYS A 17 19.47 11.85 4.44
C CYS A 17 19.52 12.31 2.99
N ILE A 18 18.95 13.48 2.68
CA ILE A 18 18.95 14.08 1.33
C ILE A 18 20.38 14.33 0.85
N LYS A 19 21.26 14.86 1.71
CA LYS A 19 22.68 15.07 1.40
C LYS A 19 23.35 13.75 1.00
N TYR A 20 23.25 12.73 1.84
CA TYR A 20 23.90 11.44 1.57
C TYR A 20 23.33 10.74 0.34
N GLY A 21 22.01 10.73 0.15
CA GLY A 21 21.43 10.11 -1.04
C GLY A 21 21.74 10.84 -2.35
N ARG A 22 21.96 12.16 -2.34
CA ARG A 22 22.49 12.87 -3.52
C ARG A 22 23.91 12.44 -3.86
N GLU A 23 24.77 12.29 -2.86
CA GLU A 23 26.13 11.78 -3.04
C GLU A 23 26.13 10.32 -3.53
N LEU A 24 25.26 9.49 -2.96
CA LEU A 24 25.04 8.11 -3.40
C LEU A 24 24.67 8.07 -4.89
N ARG A 25 23.66 8.83 -5.31
CA ARG A 25 23.21 8.91 -6.71
C ARG A 25 24.31 9.42 -7.65
N LYS A 26 25.06 10.45 -7.24
CA LYS A 26 26.19 10.97 -8.02
C LYS A 26 27.22 9.86 -8.26
N THR A 27 27.52 9.08 -7.22
CA THR A 27 28.45 7.95 -7.32
C THR A 27 27.86 6.81 -8.17
N CYS A 28 26.56 6.51 -8.05
CA CYS A 28 25.87 5.53 -8.89
C CYS A 28 25.94 5.86 -10.39
N SER A 29 25.88 7.14 -10.75
CA SER A 29 25.94 7.57 -12.15
C SER A 29 27.26 7.23 -12.85
N ALA A 30 28.33 6.98 -12.09
CA ALA A 30 29.64 6.54 -12.57
C ALA A 30 29.63 5.11 -13.14
N PHE A 31 28.60 4.31 -12.80
CA PHE A 31 28.47 2.92 -13.24
C PHE A 31 27.60 2.78 -14.50
N LYS A 32 27.17 3.88 -15.12
CA LYS A 32 26.43 3.83 -16.39
C LYS A 32 27.34 3.26 -17.49
N GLY A 33 26.88 2.20 -18.15
CA GLY A 33 27.70 1.47 -19.12
C GLY A 33 28.84 0.65 -18.51
N ALA A 34 28.78 0.37 -17.20
CA ALA A 34 29.65 -0.63 -16.58
C ALA A 34 29.17 -2.06 -16.91
N GLU A 35 29.77 -3.08 -16.27
CA GLU A 35 29.29 -4.46 -16.38
C GLU A 35 27.79 -4.56 -16.02
N PRO A 36 26.99 -5.36 -16.75
CA PRO A 36 25.53 -5.38 -16.61
C PRO A 36 25.01 -5.54 -15.17
N GLU A 37 25.69 -6.36 -14.37
CA GLU A 37 25.33 -6.62 -12.98
C GLU A 37 25.45 -5.37 -12.09
N LEU A 38 26.48 -4.56 -12.33
CA LEU A 38 26.77 -3.34 -11.57
C LEU A 38 25.85 -2.20 -12.01
N GLU A 39 25.56 -2.10 -13.31
CA GLU A 39 24.58 -1.16 -13.84
C GLU A 39 23.18 -1.45 -13.28
N GLU A 40 22.75 -2.72 -13.20
CA GLU A 40 21.47 -3.10 -12.61
C GLU A 40 21.36 -2.68 -11.13
N ARG A 41 22.38 -2.96 -10.32
CA ARG A 41 22.38 -2.59 -8.89
C ARG A 41 22.39 -1.08 -8.70
N ALA A 42 23.18 -0.35 -9.48
CA ALA A 42 23.19 1.11 -9.45
C ALA A 42 21.79 1.67 -9.79
N LEU A 43 21.13 1.10 -10.81
CA LEU A 43 19.77 1.46 -11.18
C LEU A 43 18.76 1.19 -10.04
N ARG A 44 18.84 0.03 -9.38
CA ARG A 44 17.98 -0.29 -8.22
C ARG A 44 18.15 0.70 -7.08
N ILE A 45 19.40 1.11 -6.78
CA ILE A 45 19.69 2.15 -5.79
C ILE A 45 19.10 3.50 -6.23
N GLU A 46 19.24 3.89 -7.49
CA GLU A 46 18.66 5.14 -8.00
C GLU A 46 17.13 5.15 -7.90
N ILE A 47 16.46 4.06 -8.27
CA ILE A 47 15.00 3.90 -8.16
C ILE A 47 14.57 3.96 -6.68
N GLY A 48 15.24 3.20 -5.81
CA GLY A 48 14.99 3.19 -4.38
C GLY A 48 15.18 4.58 -3.75
N TRP A 49 16.27 5.25 -4.10
CA TRP A 49 16.55 6.61 -3.62
C TRP A 49 15.51 7.62 -4.09
N HIS A 50 15.06 7.56 -5.35
CA HIS A 50 14.05 8.48 -5.87
C HIS A 50 12.74 8.42 -5.05
N ARG A 51 12.32 7.19 -4.68
CA ARG A 51 11.17 6.97 -3.81
C ARG A 51 11.42 7.51 -2.39
N CYS A 52 12.57 7.20 -1.80
CA CYS A 52 12.92 7.72 -0.47
C CYS A 52 12.97 9.24 -0.43
N PHE A 53 13.61 9.87 -1.41
CA PHE A 53 13.71 11.34 -1.50
C PHE A 53 12.34 12.00 -1.47
N THR A 54 11.39 11.45 -2.21
CA THR A 54 10.00 11.93 -2.24
C THR A 54 9.34 11.84 -0.86
N GLN A 55 9.49 10.72 -0.17
CA GLN A 55 8.95 10.53 1.18
C GLN A 55 9.61 11.45 2.21
N LEU A 56 10.92 11.66 2.10
CA LEU A 56 11.70 12.56 2.96
C LEU A 56 11.26 14.03 2.78
N ASP A 57 11.06 14.47 1.55
CA ASP A 57 10.58 15.84 1.26
C ASP A 57 9.18 16.07 1.84
N PHE A 58 8.32 15.06 1.75
CA PHE A 58 7.01 15.08 2.40
C PHE A 58 7.11 15.17 3.92
N LEU A 59 7.95 14.34 4.55
CA LEU A 59 8.18 14.35 6.00
C LEU A 59 8.53 15.74 6.51
N LYS A 60 9.43 16.41 5.78
CA LYS A 60 9.87 17.76 6.10
C LYS A 60 8.68 18.71 6.16
N SER A 61 7.78 18.63 5.17
CA SER A 61 6.59 19.49 5.07
C SER A 61 5.57 19.29 6.21
N ILE A 62 5.42 18.07 6.72
CA ILE A 62 4.38 17.75 7.73
C ILE A 62 4.94 17.54 9.14
N SER A 63 6.25 17.71 9.30
CA SER A 63 6.94 17.44 10.57
C SER A 63 6.37 18.17 11.77
N HIS A 64 5.93 19.42 11.56
CA HIS A 64 5.32 20.27 12.56
C HIS A 64 3.91 19.85 12.97
N LEU A 65 3.23 19.04 12.16
CA LEU A 65 1.89 18.53 12.43
C LEU A 65 1.94 17.28 13.31
N MET A 66 3.03 16.52 13.28
CA MET A 66 3.15 15.29 14.06
C MET A 66 3.19 15.56 15.56
N ASP A 67 2.60 14.69 16.38
CA ASP A 67 2.80 14.72 17.82
C ASP A 67 4.25 14.34 18.21
N GLU A 68 4.63 14.62 19.46
CA GLU A 68 6.00 14.41 19.94
C GLU A 68 6.45 12.94 19.86
N THR A 69 5.53 11.99 20.03
CA THR A 69 5.86 10.56 19.96
C THR A 69 6.22 10.17 18.53
N HIS A 70 5.41 10.61 17.57
CA HIS A 70 5.66 10.40 16.15
C HIS A 70 6.94 11.11 15.69
N GLN A 71 7.17 12.37 16.10
CA GLN A 71 8.40 13.09 15.78
C GLN A 71 9.64 12.38 16.31
N SER A 72 9.59 11.87 17.55
CA SER A 72 10.68 11.13 18.17
C SER A 72 10.99 9.83 17.42
N LEU A 73 9.94 9.08 17.05
CA LEU A 73 10.08 7.84 16.30
C LEU A 73 10.66 8.09 14.89
N GLN A 74 10.14 9.11 14.19
CA GLN A 74 10.64 9.50 12.87
C GLN A 74 12.10 9.96 12.92
N ARG A 75 12.50 10.72 13.93
CA ARG A 75 13.90 11.12 14.11
C ARG A 75 14.82 9.89 14.24
N ARG A 76 14.39 8.85 14.97
CA ARG A 76 15.18 7.62 15.16
C ARG A 76 15.29 6.82 13.86
N THR A 77 14.21 6.66 13.11
CA THR A 77 14.22 5.94 11.83
C THR A 77 15.03 6.69 10.77
N LEU A 78 14.93 8.02 10.72
CA LEU A 78 15.74 8.86 9.84
C LEU A 78 17.23 8.76 10.15
N ARG A 79 17.61 8.75 11.42
CA ARG A 79 19.03 8.57 11.82
C ARG A 79 19.56 7.21 11.39
N MET A 80 18.73 6.16 11.47
CA MET A 80 19.10 4.85 10.95
C MET A 80 19.33 4.91 9.44
N LEU A 81 18.41 5.53 8.70
CA LEU A 81 18.53 5.70 7.25
C LEU A 81 19.79 6.51 6.89
N SER A 82 20.05 7.64 7.56
CA SER A 82 21.21 8.49 7.27
C SER A 82 22.52 7.73 7.43
N ASN A 83 22.65 6.93 8.50
CA ASN A 83 23.84 6.13 8.74
C ASN A 83 24.03 5.07 7.64
N LYS A 84 22.94 4.43 7.20
CA LYS A 84 23.00 3.43 6.13
C LYS A 84 23.34 4.06 4.77
N LEU A 85 22.78 5.23 4.46
CA LEU A 85 23.11 5.99 3.25
C LEU A 85 24.57 6.45 3.24
N ASP A 86 25.10 6.92 4.38
CA ASP A 86 26.49 7.32 4.51
C ASP A 86 27.44 6.14 4.28
N ASN A 87 27.18 5.00 4.93
CA ASN A 87 27.94 3.77 4.74
C ASN A 87 27.93 3.27 3.29
N ALA A 88 26.76 3.30 2.65
CA ALA A 88 26.62 2.93 1.24
C ALA A 88 27.39 3.89 0.32
N THR A 89 27.34 5.19 0.61
CA THR A 89 28.07 6.22 -0.13
C THR A 89 29.58 6.02 0.01
N HIS A 90 30.07 5.74 1.22
CA HIS A 90 31.48 5.45 1.47
C HIS A 90 31.93 4.21 0.69
N THR A 91 31.15 3.14 0.78
CA THR A 91 31.43 1.87 0.07
C THR A 91 31.50 2.07 -1.44
N LEU A 92 30.54 2.80 -2.02
CA LEU A 92 30.53 3.09 -3.46
C LEU A 92 31.71 3.95 -3.89
N ARG A 93 32.12 4.92 -3.07
CA ARG A 93 33.30 5.75 -3.36
C ARG A 93 34.58 4.93 -3.43
N GLU A 94 34.71 3.88 -2.62
CA GLU A 94 35.86 2.98 -2.68
C GLU A 94 35.87 2.07 -3.93
N MET A 95 34.71 1.90 -4.57
CA MET A 95 34.54 1.13 -5.82
C MET A 95 34.79 1.96 -7.08
N VAL A 96 34.98 3.27 -6.98
CA VAL A 96 35.25 4.16 -8.12
C VAL A 96 36.59 4.86 -7.97
N GLU A 97 37.16 5.29 -9.08
CA GLU A 97 38.32 6.18 -9.10
C GLU A 97 38.10 7.40 -9.97
N PRO A 98 38.58 8.57 -9.53
CA PRO A 98 38.59 9.74 -10.39
C PRO A 98 39.63 9.58 -11.48
N GLN A 99 39.20 9.72 -12.74
CA GLN A 99 40.07 9.83 -13.91
C GLN A 99 39.83 11.17 -14.61
N THR A 100 40.91 11.86 -14.95
CA THR A 100 40.84 13.13 -15.69
C THR A 100 40.88 12.84 -17.18
N ILE A 101 39.81 13.22 -17.88
CA ILE A 101 39.72 13.10 -19.34
C ILE A 101 39.77 14.50 -19.94
N ASN A 102 40.54 14.66 -21.01
CA ASN A 102 40.49 15.83 -21.86
C ASN A 102 39.56 15.53 -23.04
N ASP A 103 38.40 16.19 -23.12
CA ASP A 103 37.41 15.96 -24.20
C ASP A 103 37.49 16.98 -25.35
N GLY A 104 38.51 17.84 -25.35
CA GLY A 104 38.66 18.93 -26.31
C GLY A 104 37.93 20.22 -25.92
N LYS A 105 37.01 20.20 -24.94
CA LYS A 105 36.42 21.41 -24.32
C LYS A 105 36.99 21.75 -22.95
N GLY A 106 37.99 20.98 -22.48
CA GLY A 106 38.67 21.18 -21.19
C GLY A 106 38.93 19.86 -20.46
N MET A 107 39.58 19.96 -19.29
CA MET A 107 39.75 18.83 -18.37
C MET A 107 38.47 18.59 -17.57
N ARG A 108 37.95 17.36 -17.60
CA ARG A 108 36.84 16.91 -16.76
C ARG A 108 37.25 15.69 -15.95
N VAL A 109 36.86 15.64 -14.67
CA VAL A 109 37.06 14.47 -13.82
C VAL A 109 35.82 13.59 -13.94
N ILE A 110 35.99 12.36 -14.43
CA ILE A 110 34.95 11.33 -14.41
C ILE A 110 35.29 10.29 -13.33
N LEU A 111 34.27 9.59 -12.85
CA LEU A 111 34.45 8.46 -11.94
C LEU A 111 34.37 7.18 -12.77
N VAL A 112 35.35 6.30 -12.62
CA VAL A 112 35.42 5.03 -13.34
C VAL A 112 35.33 3.87 -12.35
N PRO A 113 34.55 2.80 -12.63
CA PRO A 113 34.44 1.65 -11.75
C PRO A 113 35.75 0.86 -11.61
N ARG A 114 36.00 0.31 -10.42
CA ARG A 114 37.11 -0.61 -10.11
C ARG A 114 36.59 -2.05 -10.00
N PRO A 115 36.78 -2.91 -11.03
CA PRO A 115 36.16 -4.24 -11.06
C PRO A 115 36.48 -5.13 -9.85
N PHE A 116 37.75 -5.14 -9.42
CA PHE A 116 38.17 -5.94 -8.25
C PHE A 116 37.54 -5.47 -6.94
N ARG A 117 37.42 -4.15 -6.74
CA ARG A 117 36.80 -3.57 -5.54
C ARG A 117 35.30 -3.85 -5.50
N TYR A 118 34.65 -3.85 -6.66
CA TYR A 118 33.24 -4.24 -6.79
C TYR A 118 33.04 -5.71 -6.41
N ALA A 119 33.81 -6.63 -6.98
CA ALA A 119 33.69 -8.06 -6.71
C ALA A 119 33.78 -8.39 -5.21
N MET A 120 34.66 -7.70 -4.46
CA MET A 120 34.80 -7.89 -3.01
C MET A 120 33.71 -7.24 -2.15
N LYS A 121 32.95 -6.28 -2.68
CA LYS A 121 32.02 -5.46 -1.88
C LYS A 121 30.59 -5.42 -2.42
N LYS A 122 30.26 -6.23 -3.42
CA LYS A 122 28.91 -6.29 -4.03
C LYS A 122 27.79 -6.56 -3.01
N GLU A 123 28.04 -7.39 -2.00
CA GLU A 123 27.08 -7.68 -0.92
C GLU A 123 26.70 -6.42 -0.12
N LYS A 124 27.61 -5.45 0.00
CA LYS A 124 27.33 -4.18 0.66
C LYS A 124 26.39 -3.27 -0.14
N LEU A 125 26.31 -3.46 -1.46
CA LEU A 125 25.33 -2.77 -2.29
C LEU A 125 23.95 -3.41 -2.13
N ASP A 126 23.89 -4.72 -2.02
CA ASP A 126 22.64 -5.43 -1.72
C ASP A 126 22.11 -5.02 -0.33
N GLU A 127 22.98 -4.95 0.68
CA GLU A 127 22.64 -4.39 2.01
C GLU A 127 22.08 -2.96 1.93
N ALA A 128 22.63 -2.12 1.04
CA ALA A 128 22.16 -0.75 0.85
C ALA A 128 20.79 -0.69 0.15
N ILE A 129 20.55 -1.54 -0.84
CA ILE A 129 19.26 -1.69 -1.51
C ILE A 129 18.20 -2.15 -0.49
N ASP A 130 18.51 -3.20 0.28
CA ASP A 130 17.61 -3.74 1.30
C ASP A 130 17.32 -2.72 2.40
N ALA A 131 18.31 -1.92 2.78
CA ALA A 131 18.13 -0.82 3.72
C ALA A 131 17.13 0.24 3.23
N LEU A 132 17.23 0.65 1.96
CA LEU A 132 16.31 1.60 1.35
C LEU A 132 14.89 1.02 1.30
N ASN A 133 14.76 -0.23 0.85
CA ASN A 133 13.47 -0.92 0.76
C ASN A 133 12.82 -1.13 2.14
N SER A 134 13.61 -1.54 3.14
CA SER A 134 13.13 -1.76 4.51
C SER A 134 12.66 -0.45 5.14
N TRP A 135 13.40 0.65 4.97
CA TRP A 135 12.97 1.95 5.49
C TRP A 135 11.68 2.43 4.83
N GLN A 136 11.53 2.26 3.51
CA GLN A 136 10.27 2.57 2.81
C GLN A 136 9.11 1.79 3.41
N GLN A 137 9.27 0.47 3.57
CA GLN A 137 8.23 -0.39 4.13
C GLN A 137 7.83 0.00 5.56
N MET A 138 8.79 0.38 6.41
CA MET A 138 8.51 0.84 7.77
C MET A 138 7.83 2.22 7.81
N SER A 139 8.11 3.06 6.82
CA SER A 139 7.62 4.45 6.79
C SER A 139 6.22 4.58 6.19
N ASP A 140 5.86 3.71 5.23
CA ASP A 140 4.58 3.74 4.50
C ASP A 140 3.31 3.78 5.39
N PRO A 141 3.14 2.91 6.40
CA PRO A 141 1.97 2.95 7.28
C PRO A 141 1.90 4.17 8.21
N SER A 142 3.04 4.82 8.45
CA SER A 142 3.14 5.96 9.38
C SER A 142 2.68 7.27 8.73
N TRP A 143 2.97 7.46 7.44
CA TRP A 143 2.47 8.61 6.66
C TRP A 143 0.96 8.69 6.64
N PHE A 144 0.35 7.53 6.60
CA PHE A 144 -1.07 7.34 6.47
C PHE A 144 -1.86 7.80 7.71
N LEU A 145 -1.38 7.44 8.91
CA LEU A 145 -2.00 7.88 10.17
C LEU A 145 -1.86 9.40 10.33
N LEU A 146 -0.70 9.95 9.93
CA LEU A 146 -0.46 11.39 9.91
C LEU A 146 -1.40 12.13 8.96
N MET A 147 -1.67 11.56 7.77
CA MET A 147 -2.66 12.07 6.80
C MET A 147 -4.06 12.19 7.37
N ARG A 148 -4.49 11.21 8.17
CA ARG A 148 -5.82 11.22 8.79
C ARG A 148 -5.95 12.25 9.91
N MET A 149 -4.93 12.37 10.76
CA MET A 149 -4.98 13.24 11.95
C MET A 149 -5.12 14.74 11.62
N HIS A 150 -4.70 15.16 10.42
CA HIS A 150 -4.53 16.58 10.10
C HIS A 150 -5.29 17.05 8.85
N GLY A 151 -6.33 16.32 8.41
CA GLY A 151 -7.01 16.45 7.11
C GLY A 151 -7.03 17.86 6.47
N ARG A 152 -7.48 18.90 7.18
CA ARG A 152 -7.57 20.28 6.63
C ARG A 152 -6.23 21.01 6.50
N GLU A 153 -5.30 20.78 7.42
CA GLU A 153 -3.95 21.40 7.38
C GLU A 153 -3.07 20.66 6.37
N MET A 154 -3.32 19.36 6.20
CA MET A 154 -2.65 18.55 5.20
C MET A 154 -3.11 18.83 3.78
N ASP A 155 -4.37 19.19 3.51
CA ASP A 155 -4.79 19.64 2.18
C ASP A 155 -3.93 20.81 1.66
N LYS A 156 -3.55 21.75 2.55
CA LYS A 156 -2.64 22.86 2.22
C LYS A 156 -1.21 22.40 1.96
N ALA A 157 -0.68 21.48 2.78
CA ALA A 157 0.65 20.91 2.57
C ALA A 157 0.71 20.05 1.29
N LEU A 158 -0.34 19.29 1.00
CA LEU A 158 -0.53 18.37 -0.13
C LEU A 158 -0.73 19.10 -1.46
N THR A 159 -1.37 20.26 -1.46
CA THR A 159 -1.46 21.15 -2.64
C THR A 159 -0.12 21.81 -2.94
N THR A 160 0.62 22.21 -1.91
CA THR A 160 1.97 22.79 -2.04
C THR A 160 2.99 21.74 -2.51
N ALA A 161 2.88 20.49 -2.03
CA ALA A 161 3.77 19.38 -2.37
C ALA A 161 3.35 18.61 -3.65
N SER A 162 2.82 19.29 -4.67
CA SER A 162 2.26 18.71 -5.91
C SER A 162 3.19 17.73 -6.67
N LYS A 163 4.52 17.85 -6.49
CA LYS A 163 5.51 16.89 -7.06
C LYS A 163 5.61 15.60 -6.24
N VAL A 164 5.51 15.70 -4.92
CA VAL A 164 5.58 14.59 -3.97
C VAL A 164 4.39 13.66 -4.16
N THR A 165 3.22 14.25 -4.39
CA THR A 165 1.97 13.53 -4.35
C THR A 165 1.73 12.66 -5.56
N LYS A 166 2.43 12.93 -6.68
CA LYS A 166 2.46 12.08 -7.87
C LYS A 166 3.37 10.87 -7.74
N ALA A 167 4.33 10.90 -6.81
CA ALA A 167 5.37 9.88 -6.70
C ALA A 167 5.08 8.81 -5.63
N ILE A 168 4.10 9.04 -4.75
CA ILE A 168 3.56 8.03 -3.84
C ILE A 168 2.14 7.68 -4.30
N PRO A 169 1.91 6.54 -4.98
CA PRO A 169 0.63 6.28 -5.63
C PRO A 169 -0.54 6.17 -4.65
N SER A 170 -0.30 5.70 -3.42
CA SER A 170 -1.32 5.70 -2.37
C SER A 170 -1.77 7.12 -1.95
N VAL A 171 -0.86 8.09 -1.96
CA VAL A 171 -1.15 9.51 -1.72
C VAL A 171 -1.90 10.13 -2.90
N VAL A 172 -1.59 9.74 -4.14
CA VAL A 172 -2.37 10.14 -5.33
C VAL A 172 -3.84 9.73 -5.18
N THR A 173 -4.08 8.47 -4.80
CA THR A 173 -5.44 7.95 -4.64
C THR A 173 -6.22 8.73 -3.58
N ILE A 174 -5.61 9.02 -2.43
CA ILE A 174 -6.22 9.81 -1.35
C ILE A 174 -6.44 11.27 -1.79
N GLN A 175 -5.49 11.88 -2.50
CA GLN A 175 -5.65 13.25 -3.00
C GLN A 175 -6.75 13.40 -4.04
N LYS A 176 -6.85 12.43 -4.96
CA LYS A 176 -7.91 12.42 -5.96
C LYS A 176 -9.26 12.43 -5.27
N ASP A 177 -9.39 11.62 -4.22
CA ASP A 177 -10.59 11.60 -3.39
C ASP A 177 -10.87 12.95 -2.71
N LEU A 178 -9.89 13.53 -2.01
CA LEU A 178 -10.05 14.82 -1.32
C LEU A 178 -10.40 15.99 -2.28
N ARG A 179 -9.80 16.01 -3.47
CA ARG A 179 -10.09 17.04 -4.49
C ARG A 179 -11.46 16.88 -5.13
N GLU A 180 -11.92 15.64 -5.33
CA GLU A 180 -13.23 15.36 -5.94
C GLU A 180 -14.39 15.62 -4.97
N VAL A 181 -14.21 15.38 -3.66
CA VAL A 181 -15.20 15.77 -2.63
C VAL A 181 -15.48 17.29 -2.67
N SER A 182 -14.46 18.10 -2.97
CA SER A 182 -14.59 19.56 -3.16
C SER A 182 -15.30 19.97 -4.46
N LEU A 183 -15.38 19.08 -5.46
CA LEU A 183 -16.02 19.32 -6.76
C LEU A 183 -17.40 18.69 -6.89
N GLU A 184 -17.77 17.76 -5.99
CA GLU A 184 -19.11 17.16 -5.90
C GLU A 184 -20.20 18.19 -5.53
N SER A 185 -19.85 19.44 -5.20
CA SER A 185 -20.80 20.55 -5.10
C SER A 185 -21.20 21.15 -6.46
N SER A 186 -20.58 20.78 -7.59
CA SER A 186 -20.81 21.51 -8.86
C SER A 186 -20.84 20.73 -10.18
N SER A 187 -20.62 19.42 -10.26
CA SER A 187 -20.78 18.74 -11.57
C SER A 187 -21.09 17.25 -11.52
N GLN A 188 -22.24 16.89 -12.12
CA GLN A 188 -22.61 15.54 -12.57
C GLN A 188 -21.74 15.11 -13.78
N ALA A 189 -20.42 15.05 -13.62
CA ALA A 189 -19.55 14.51 -14.66
C ALA A 189 -19.55 12.96 -14.61
N SER A 190 -20.42 12.38 -15.46
CA SER A 190 -20.42 11.02 -16.02
C SER A 190 -19.36 10.01 -15.52
N SER A 191 -19.61 9.35 -14.40
CA SER A 191 -18.84 8.19 -13.90
C SER A 191 -19.37 6.84 -14.44
N SER A 192 -19.62 6.75 -15.75
CA SER A 192 -20.28 5.58 -16.39
C SER A 192 -19.48 4.26 -16.33
N GLY A 193 -18.20 4.29 -15.94
CA GLY A 193 -17.32 3.10 -15.93
C GLY A 193 -17.31 2.25 -14.65
N LEU A 194 -17.93 2.70 -13.55
CA LEU A 194 -17.89 1.97 -12.25
C LEU A 194 -19.02 0.95 -12.10
N SER A 195 -20.19 1.21 -12.71
CA SER A 195 -21.32 0.28 -12.71
C SER A 195 -21.14 -0.71 -13.84
N LEU A 196 -20.96 -1.98 -13.49
CA LEU A 196 -20.73 -3.07 -14.41
C LEU A 196 -22.08 -3.71 -14.77
N PRO A 197 -22.32 -4.06 -16.05
CA PRO A 197 -23.54 -4.79 -16.42
C PRO A 197 -23.55 -6.19 -15.78
N ALA A 198 -24.67 -6.59 -15.17
CA ALA A 198 -24.84 -7.91 -14.55
C ALA A 198 -24.53 -9.07 -15.52
N LYS A 199 -24.86 -8.88 -16.81
CA LYS A 199 -24.55 -9.81 -17.91
C LYS A 199 -23.06 -10.13 -18.09
N GLU A 200 -22.15 -9.31 -17.57
CA GLU A 200 -20.72 -9.61 -17.61
C GLU A 200 -20.34 -10.70 -16.60
N LEU A 201 -21.04 -10.83 -15.47
CA LEU A 201 -20.79 -11.89 -14.50
C LEU A 201 -21.23 -13.26 -15.04
N TYR A 202 -22.34 -13.32 -15.79
CA TYR A 202 -22.83 -14.57 -16.39
C TYR A 202 -21.89 -15.19 -17.43
N LYS A 203 -20.90 -14.44 -17.91
CA LYS A 203 -19.88 -14.91 -18.84
C LYS A 203 -18.63 -15.46 -18.13
N MET A 204 -18.57 -15.37 -16.81
CA MET A 204 -17.43 -15.80 -16.02
C MET A 204 -17.66 -17.21 -15.46
N ASP A 205 -16.58 -17.97 -15.32
CA ASP A 205 -16.58 -19.19 -14.53
C ASP A 205 -16.48 -18.81 -13.04
N ILE A 206 -17.56 -19.05 -12.29
CA ILE A 206 -17.69 -18.63 -10.89
C ILE A 206 -17.68 -19.85 -9.99
N SER A 207 -16.83 -19.83 -8.96
CA SER A 207 -16.75 -20.86 -7.93
C SER A 207 -16.70 -20.28 -6.53
N ASP A 208 -17.18 -21.05 -5.56
CA ASP A 208 -17.15 -20.64 -4.15
C ASP A 208 -15.74 -20.80 -3.56
N ILE A 209 -15.39 -19.88 -2.65
CA ILE A 209 -14.20 -20.04 -1.81
C ILE A 209 -14.61 -20.79 -0.54
N PRO A 210 -13.97 -21.92 -0.19
CA PRO A 210 -14.35 -22.65 1.01
C PRO A 210 -14.25 -21.79 2.28
N PHE A 211 -15.25 -21.93 3.15
CA PHE A 211 -15.36 -21.19 4.41
C PHE A 211 -15.34 -19.65 4.23
N SER A 212 -15.94 -19.15 3.14
CA SER A 212 -16.09 -17.73 2.85
C SER A 212 -17.39 -17.48 2.10
N ASP A 213 -17.95 -16.28 2.25
CA ASP A 213 -19.09 -15.80 1.44
C ASP A 213 -18.62 -15.13 0.14
N LEU A 214 -17.30 -15.04 -0.07
CA LEU A 214 -16.68 -14.53 -1.29
C LEU A 214 -16.64 -15.61 -2.37
N LYS A 215 -16.72 -15.19 -3.63
CA LYS A 215 -16.60 -16.08 -4.79
C LYS A 215 -15.40 -15.71 -5.64
N ILE A 216 -14.81 -16.69 -6.31
CA ILE A 216 -13.80 -16.48 -7.35
C ILE A 216 -14.50 -16.51 -8.70
N ALA A 217 -14.16 -15.55 -9.56
CA ALA A 217 -14.65 -15.51 -10.93
C ALA A 217 -13.49 -15.43 -11.92
N LYS A 218 -13.48 -16.30 -12.92
CA LYS A 218 -12.48 -16.29 -14.00
C LYS A 218 -13.12 -15.79 -15.28
N SER A 219 -12.49 -14.78 -15.88
CA SER A 219 -12.86 -14.27 -17.20
C SER A 219 -11.78 -14.64 -18.20
N GLU A 220 -12.17 -15.41 -19.20
CA GLU A 220 -11.31 -15.77 -20.33
C GLU A 220 -11.56 -14.79 -21.47
N ARG A 221 -10.51 -14.08 -21.87
CA ARG A 221 -10.46 -13.29 -23.10
C ARG A 221 -9.37 -13.87 -24.00
N PRO A 222 -9.42 -13.68 -25.33
CA PRO A 222 -8.38 -14.18 -26.22
C PRO A 222 -6.98 -13.78 -25.72
N GLY A 223 -6.15 -14.79 -25.40
CA GLY A 223 -4.77 -14.60 -24.90
C GLY A 223 -4.62 -14.16 -23.44
N ARG A 224 -5.71 -14.04 -22.64
CA ARG A 224 -5.62 -13.61 -21.24
C ARG A 224 -6.74 -14.15 -20.36
N VAL A 225 -6.38 -14.92 -19.35
CA VAL A 225 -7.25 -15.26 -18.22
C VAL A 225 -7.07 -14.21 -17.11
N THR A 226 -8.16 -13.67 -16.59
CA THR A 226 -8.12 -12.75 -15.44
C THR A 226 -9.03 -13.28 -14.33
N THR A 227 -8.49 -13.34 -13.13
CA THR A 227 -9.23 -13.77 -11.92
C THR A 227 -9.72 -12.55 -11.14
N TYR A 228 -10.96 -12.65 -10.68
CA TYR A 228 -11.64 -11.68 -9.84
C TYR A 228 -12.14 -12.35 -8.56
N VAL A 229 -12.33 -11.54 -7.53
CA VAL A 229 -13.04 -11.89 -6.32
C VAL A 229 -14.35 -11.09 -6.31
N LEU A 230 -15.46 -11.80 -6.13
CA LEU A 230 -16.79 -11.24 -6.04
C LEU A 230 -17.20 -11.19 -4.58
N ASP A 231 -17.63 -10.01 -4.15
CA ASP A 231 -18.15 -9.74 -2.81
C ASP A 231 -19.62 -9.34 -2.97
N GLU A 232 -20.52 -10.28 -2.72
CA GLU A 232 -21.96 -10.09 -2.84
C GLU A 232 -22.51 -9.50 -1.54
N LEU A 233 -23.14 -8.34 -1.65
CA LEU A 233 -23.82 -7.72 -0.53
C LEU A 233 -25.23 -8.28 -0.42
N GLY A 234 -25.69 -8.47 0.82
CA GLY A 234 -27.05 -8.92 1.11
C GLY A 234 -28.12 -8.07 0.43
N THR A 235 -29.31 -8.65 0.27
CA THR A 235 -30.42 -7.99 -0.41
C THR A 235 -30.95 -6.80 0.39
N LEU A 236 -31.33 -5.74 -0.33
CA LEU A 236 -31.73 -4.45 0.23
C LEU A 236 -33.11 -4.05 -0.28
N ASP A 237 -33.89 -3.45 0.62
CA ASP A 237 -35.13 -2.77 0.24
C ASP A 237 -34.86 -1.52 -0.62
N SER A 238 -35.90 -0.97 -1.25
CA SER A 238 -35.77 0.16 -2.19
C SER A 238 -35.09 1.39 -1.58
N ALA A 239 -35.40 1.73 -0.31
CA ALA A 239 -34.82 2.88 0.37
C ALA A 239 -33.32 2.65 0.67
N SER A 240 -33.00 1.49 1.26
CA SER A 240 -31.63 1.11 1.60
C SER A 240 -30.76 0.90 0.38
N TYR A 241 -31.36 0.47 -0.74
CA TYR A 241 -30.69 0.26 -2.02
C TYR A 241 -30.14 1.58 -2.57
N GLN A 242 -30.92 2.66 -2.57
CA GLN A 242 -30.47 3.97 -3.08
C GLN A 242 -29.31 4.55 -2.25
N ASP A 243 -29.43 4.49 -0.92
CA ASP A 243 -28.37 4.93 -0.01
C ASP A 243 -27.09 4.09 -0.19
N MET A 244 -27.26 2.78 -0.31
CA MET A 244 -26.14 1.86 -0.54
C MET A 244 -25.50 2.08 -1.90
N GLU A 245 -26.27 2.35 -2.95
CA GLU A 245 -25.74 2.62 -4.29
C GLU A 245 -24.78 3.81 -4.29
N LYS A 246 -25.16 4.89 -3.57
CA LYS A 246 -24.28 6.06 -3.39
C LYS A 246 -22.99 5.66 -2.66
N ASN A 247 -23.10 4.94 -1.55
CA ASN A 247 -21.95 4.52 -0.75
C ASN A 247 -21.01 3.57 -1.49
N ILE A 248 -21.55 2.57 -2.19
CA ILE A 248 -20.78 1.62 -3.01
C ILE A 248 -20.09 2.35 -4.14
N ARG A 249 -20.76 3.29 -4.81
CA ARG A 249 -20.14 4.07 -5.88
C ARG A 249 -18.91 4.83 -5.37
N THR A 250 -19.03 5.50 -4.22
CA THR A 250 -17.91 6.20 -3.58
C THR A 250 -16.82 5.23 -3.15
N LEU A 251 -17.17 4.10 -2.51
CA LEU A 251 -16.21 3.08 -2.09
C LEU A 251 -15.46 2.49 -3.29
N ALA A 252 -16.19 2.01 -4.30
CA ALA A 252 -15.62 1.39 -5.51
C ALA A 252 -14.66 2.35 -6.22
N ARG A 253 -14.99 3.66 -6.28
CA ARG A 253 -14.10 4.70 -6.81
C ARG A 253 -12.81 4.81 -5.99
N ARG A 254 -12.89 4.84 -4.66
CA ARG A 254 -11.71 4.92 -3.76
C ARG A 254 -10.84 3.65 -3.83
N LEU A 255 -11.46 2.51 -4.08
CA LEU A 255 -10.78 1.23 -4.25
C LEU A 255 -10.23 0.99 -5.69
N GLN A 256 -10.41 1.93 -6.63
CA GLN A 256 -9.76 1.88 -7.95
C GLN A 256 -8.28 2.31 -7.84
N HIS A 257 -7.44 1.46 -7.26
CA HIS A 257 -5.98 1.65 -7.18
C HIS A 257 -5.23 0.49 -7.85
N ASN A 258 -3.91 0.64 -7.98
CA ASN A 258 -3.02 -0.40 -8.54
C ASN A 258 -2.03 -0.98 -7.52
N GLU A 259 -2.17 -0.66 -6.23
CA GLU A 259 -1.21 -1.07 -5.18
C GLU A 259 -1.83 -1.92 -4.05
N PRO A 260 -2.36 -3.13 -4.35
CA PRO A 260 -3.11 -3.89 -3.37
C PRO A 260 -2.29 -4.24 -2.11
N GLN A 261 -0.99 -4.48 -2.22
CA GLN A 261 -0.11 -4.79 -1.07
C GLN A 261 0.10 -3.59 -0.13
N THR A 262 0.03 -2.37 -0.68
CA THR A 262 0.12 -1.13 0.11
C THR A 262 -1.15 -0.99 0.94
N PHE A 263 -2.31 -1.20 0.33
CA PHE A 263 -3.60 -1.00 0.98
C PHE A 263 -4.05 -2.19 1.83
N GLY A 264 -3.55 -3.40 1.56
CA GLY A 264 -4.15 -4.64 2.06
C GLY A 264 -5.60 -4.84 1.58
N LEU A 265 -5.98 -4.13 0.51
CA LEU A 265 -7.28 -4.16 -0.15
C LEU A 265 -7.07 -4.53 -1.61
N LEU A 266 -7.97 -5.33 -2.19
CA LEU A 266 -7.88 -5.64 -3.61
C LEU A 266 -8.37 -4.46 -4.47
N ALA A 267 -7.74 -4.31 -5.64
CA ALA A 267 -8.10 -3.28 -6.60
C ALA A 267 -9.52 -3.52 -7.15
N CYS A 268 -10.44 -2.61 -6.85
CA CYS A 268 -11.81 -2.66 -7.34
C CYS A 268 -11.86 -2.32 -8.83
N LYS A 269 -12.60 -3.11 -9.61
CA LYS A 269 -12.92 -2.79 -11.02
C LYS A 269 -14.25 -2.08 -11.16
N GLY A 270 -15.16 -2.30 -10.24
CA GLY A 270 -16.47 -1.69 -10.21
C GLY A 270 -17.42 -2.53 -9.37
N PHE A 271 -18.70 -2.27 -9.54
CA PHE A 271 -19.76 -3.01 -8.87
C PHE A 271 -20.87 -3.33 -9.86
N VAL A 272 -21.53 -4.46 -9.67
CA VAL A 272 -22.78 -4.80 -10.35
C VAL A 272 -23.92 -4.38 -9.44
N ALA A 273 -24.93 -3.75 -10.01
CA ALA A 273 -26.16 -3.34 -9.35
C ALA A 273 -27.32 -4.06 -10.02
N GLU A 274 -28.03 -4.91 -9.28
CA GLU A 274 -29.12 -5.71 -9.82
C GLU A 274 -30.41 -5.50 -9.02
N LYS A 275 -31.50 -5.24 -9.75
CA LYS A 275 -32.85 -5.20 -9.16
C LYS A 275 -33.48 -6.57 -9.30
N LEU A 276 -33.78 -7.20 -8.18
CA LEU A 276 -34.41 -8.53 -8.09
C LEU A 276 -35.94 -8.45 -8.11
N GLY A 277 -36.50 -7.24 -8.03
CA GLY A 277 -37.94 -6.98 -8.09
C GLY A 277 -38.23 -5.49 -7.91
N PRO A 278 -39.51 -5.10 -7.75
CA PRO A 278 -39.89 -3.69 -7.60
C PRO A 278 -39.29 -3.05 -6.33
N ASN A 279 -39.09 -3.84 -5.28
CA ASN A 279 -38.67 -3.35 -3.95
C ASN A 279 -37.38 -3.98 -3.43
N LEU A 280 -36.69 -4.80 -4.24
CA LEU A 280 -35.49 -5.54 -3.80
C LEU A 280 -34.37 -5.38 -4.81
N GLY A 281 -33.17 -5.12 -4.31
CA GLY A 281 -31.96 -5.15 -5.12
C GLY A 281 -30.76 -5.70 -4.35
N ARG A 282 -29.70 -5.99 -5.10
CA ARG A 282 -28.41 -6.45 -4.58
C ARG A 282 -27.26 -5.76 -5.30
N PHE A 283 -26.11 -5.79 -4.64
CA PHE A 283 -24.87 -5.30 -5.22
C PHE A 283 -23.78 -6.36 -5.12
N THR A 284 -22.87 -6.36 -6.09
CA THR A 284 -21.68 -7.20 -6.07
C THR A 284 -20.47 -6.35 -6.39
N ILE A 285 -19.51 -6.27 -5.47
CA ILE A 285 -18.24 -5.59 -5.73
C ILE A 285 -17.32 -6.57 -6.46
N VAL A 286 -16.68 -6.09 -7.53
CA VAL A 286 -15.80 -6.89 -8.39
C VAL A 286 -14.37 -6.42 -8.21
N SER A 287 -13.57 -7.23 -7.52
CA SER A 287 -12.16 -6.91 -7.21
C SER A 287 -11.21 -7.78 -8.02
N ARG A 288 -10.12 -7.20 -8.52
CA ARG A 288 -9.12 -7.93 -9.31
C ARG A 288 -8.12 -8.63 -8.40
N MET A 289 -7.84 -9.90 -8.70
CA MET A 289 -6.77 -10.64 -8.04
C MET A 289 -5.39 -10.11 -8.50
N PRO A 290 -4.43 -9.88 -7.60
CA PRO A 290 -3.13 -9.32 -7.98
C PRO A 290 -2.35 -10.26 -8.91
N PRO A 291 -1.57 -9.75 -9.88
CA PRO A 291 -0.73 -10.59 -10.74
C PRO A 291 0.26 -11.41 -9.90
N GLY A 292 0.44 -12.69 -10.26
CA GLY A 292 1.36 -13.60 -9.54
C GLY A 292 0.76 -14.25 -8.29
N LEU A 293 -0.43 -13.83 -7.84
CA LEU A 293 -1.14 -14.45 -6.73
C LEU A 293 -2.33 -15.27 -7.27
N THR A 294 -2.14 -16.58 -7.44
CA THR A 294 -3.12 -17.45 -8.10
C THR A 294 -3.88 -18.37 -7.14
N THR A 295 -3.27 -18.74 -6.01
CA THR A 295 -3.85 -19.59 -4.96
C THR A 295 -4.24 -18.76 -3.75
N ALA A 296 -5.53 -18.44 -3.66
CA ALA A 296 -6.14 -17.82 -2.49
C ALA A 296 -6.97 -18.84 -1.72
N GLN A 297 -6.95 -18.74 -0.39
CA GLN A 297 -7.93 -19.40 0.47
C GLN A 297 -8.39 -18.45 1.55
N SER A 298 -9.57 -18.69 2.12
CA SER A 298 -10.01 -17.92 3.29
C SER A 298 -9.07 -18.17 4.47
N LEU A 299 -8.88 -17.15 5.31
CA LEU A 299 -8.13 -17.32 6.55
C LEU A 299 -8.80 -18.37 7.44
N ARG A 300 -10.16 -18.46 7.41
CA ARG A 300 -10.90 -19.52 8.11
C ARG A 300 -10.47 -20.92 7.66
N GLN A 301 -10.43 -21.17 6.36
CA GLN A 301 -9.97 -22.44 5.79
C GLN A 301 -8.56 -22.78 6.28
N ARG A 302 -7.64 -21.80 6.22
CA ARG A 302 -6.25 -22.01 6.65
C ARG A 302 -6.12 -22.32 8.14
N LEU A 303 -6.94 -21.69 8.99
CA LEU A 303 -6.95 -21.94 10.43
C LEU A 303 -7.55 -23.30 10.78
N LEU A 304 -8.46 -23.83 9.95
CA LEU A 304 -9.10 -25.13 10.16
C LEU A 304 -8.30 -26.30 9.55
N GLN A 305 -7.51 -26.05 8.51
CA GLN A 305 -6.57 -27.03 7.97
C GLN A 305 -5.51 -27.31 9.04
N GLY A 306 -5.67 -28.38 9.81
CA GLY A 306 -4.86 -28.79 10.96
C GLY A 306 -3.40 -29.19 10.65
N GLY A 307 -2.71 -28.40 9.83
CA GLY A 307 -1.28 -28.51 9.59
C GLY A 307 -0.44 -27.92 10.73
N LYS A 308 0.87 -27.77 10.48
CA LYS A 308 1.79 -27.16 11.46
C LYS A 308 1.23 -25.78 11.88
N PRO A 309 1.12 -25.51 13.21
CA PRO A 309 0.64 -24.22 13.69
C PRO A 309 1.44 -23.08 13.06
N SER A 310 0.74 -22.03 12.64
CA SER A 310 1.39 -20.82 12.13
C SER A 310 2.40 -20.31 13.15
N THR A 311 3.61 -20.00 12.67
CA THR A 311 4.66 -19.40 13.50
C THR A 311 4.16 -18.11 14.12
N LEU A 312 4.68 -17.74 15.30
CA LEU A 312 4.34 -16.46 15.92
C LEU A 312 4.63 -15.29 14.97
N SER A 313 5.75 -15.35 14.25
CA SER A 313 6.14 -14.40 13.20
C SER A 313 5.07 -14.26 12.11
N ARG A 314 4.55 -15.38 11.61
CA ARG A 314 3.47 -15.36 10.60
C ARG A 314 2.19 -14.73 11.15
N ARG A 315 1.82 -15.02 12.39
CA ARG A 315 0.64 -14.40 13.03
C ARG A 315 0.79 -12.89 13.16
N PHE A 316 1.97 -12.42 13.59
CA PHE A 316 2.27 -10.99 13.63
C PHE A 316 2.25 -10.37 12.23
N SER A 317 2.80 -11.05 11.23
CA SER A 317 2.76 -10.57 9.85
C SER A 317 1.33 -10.44 9.33
N ILE A 318 0.45 -11.42 9.58
CA ILE A 318 -0.99 -11.33 9.24
C ILE A 318 -1.63 -10.13 9.95
N ALA A 319 -1.36 -9.94 11.24
CA ALA A 319 -1.92 -8.81 12.00
C ALA A 319 -1.46 -7.45 11.45
N GLN A 320 -0.18 -7.33 11.06
CA GLN A 320 0.37 -6.14 10.42
C GLN A 320 -0.29 -5.86 9.07
N GLU A 321 -0.44 -6.89 8.23
CA GLU A 321 -1.11 -6.76 6.93
C GLU A 321 -2.60 -6.40 7.08
N LEU A 322 -3.30 -6.94 8.09
CA LEU A 322 -4.70 -6.59 8.39
C LEU A 322 -4.88 -5.21 9.00
N ALA A 323 -3.87 -4.62 9.63
CA ALA A 323 -3.95 -3.26 10.13
C ALA A 323 -4.03 -2.22 8.99
N LYS A 324 -3.39 -2.49 7.84
CA LYS A 324 -3.40 -1.62 6.66
C LYS A 324 -4.82 -1.34 6.14
N PRO A 325 -5.64 -2.35 5.75
CA PRO A 325 -6.95 -2.11 5.16
C PRO A 325 -7.91 -1.45 6.13
N VAL A 326 -7.82 -1.77 7.43
CA VAL A 326 -8.59 -1.09 8.49
C VAL A 326 -8.25 0.40 8.50
N GLY A 327 -6.96 0.72 8.54
CA GLY A 327 -6.48 2.09 8.38
C GLY A 327 -7.08 2.74 7.14
N TYR A 328 -6.81 2.20 5.96
CA TYR A 328 -7.19 2.80 4.68
C TYR A 328 -8.70 3.00 4.50
N MET A 329 -9.52 2.06 4.95
CA MET A 329 -10.98 2.25 4.95
C MET A 329 -11.39 3.50 5.71
N HIS A 330 -10.75 3.75 6.87
CA HIS A 330 -11.01 4.94 7.66
C HIS A 330 -10.54 6.25 7.00
N VAL A 331 -9.42 6.26 6.28
CA VAL A 331 -9.03 7.45 5.50
C VAL A 331 -9.97 7.68 4.33
N PHE A 332 -10.46 6.61 3.74
CA PHE A 332 -11.57 6.68 2.79
C PHE A 332 -12.91 7.00 3.49
N GLY A 333 -12.94 7.52 4.72
CA GLY A 333 -14.17 7.93 5.41
C GLY A 333 -15.19 6.81 5.62
N PHE A 334 -14.73 5.55 5.62
CA PHE A 334 -15.55 4.36 5.81
C PHE A 334 -15.10 3.55 7.03
N VAL A 335 -16.02 2.75 7.58
CA VAL A 335 -15.71 1.72 8.57
C VAL A 335 -16.15 0.37 7.99
N HIS A 336 -15.30 -0.65 8.07
CA HIS A 336 -15.55 -1.96 7.43
C HIS A 336 -16.60 -2.81 8.16
N LYS A 337 -16.57 -2.86 9.50
CA LYS A 337 -17.52 -3.56 10.39
C LYS A 337 -17.73 -5.07 10.17
N ASN A 338 -16.95 -5.71 9.30
CA ASN A 338 -17.12 -7.12 8.96
C ASN A 338 -15.77 -7.86 8.82
N ILE A 339 -14.88 -7.61 9.78
CA ILE A 339 -13.54 -8.21 9.79
C ILE A 339 -13.64 -9.57 10.49
N ARG A 340 -13.57 -10.64 9.71
CA ARG A 340 -13.68 -12.02 10.18
C ARG A 340 -12.80 -12.95 9.32
N PRO A 341 -12.38 -14.14 9.80
CA PRO A 341 -11.52 -15.03 9.02
C PRO A 341 -12.09 -15.43 7.65
N GLU A 342 -13.42 -15.40 7.48
CA GLU A 342 -14.15 -15.67 6.25
C GLU A 342 -14.01 -14.54 5.22
N THR A 343 -13.73 -13.30 5.66
CA THR A 343 -13.61 -12.12 4.79
C THR A 343 -12.16 -11.71 4.52
N VAL A 344 -11.20 -12.52 4.98
CA VAL A 344 -9.78 -12.34 4.74
C VAL A 344 -9.29 -13.42 3.79
N LEU A 345 -8.75 -13.02 2.66
CA LEU A 345 -8.08 -13.95 1.73
C LEU A 345 -6.58 -14.00 2.03
N ASP A 346 -6.08 -15.19 2.31
CA ASP A 346 -4.66 -15.46 2.52
C ASP A 346 -4.09 -16.20 1.31
N PHE A 347 -3.12 -15.56 0.65
CA PHE A 347 -2.43 -16.08 -0.50
C PHE A 347 -1.18 -16.86 -0.09
N ASP A 348 -0.95 -17.97 -0.79
CA ASP A 348 0.26 -18.75 -0.57
C ASP A 348 1.51 -17.94 -0.96
N THR A 349 2.46 -17.85 -0.03
CA THR A 349 3.75 -17.17 -0.22
C THR A 349 4.91 -18.16 -0.37
N GLY A 350 4.62 -19.44 -0.64
CA GLY A 350 5.63 -20.47 -0.88
C GLY A 350 6.41 -20.84 0.38
N GLY A 351 5.74 -20.90 1.53
CA GLY A 351 6.34 -21.30 2.82
C GLY A 351 7.12 -20.20 3.55
N LYS A 352 7.07 -18.95 3.08
CA LYS A 352 7.69 -17.80 3.78
C LYS A 352 6.82 -17.34 4.95
N ASP A 353 7.46 -16.91 6.05
CA ASP A 353 6.76 -16.32 7.21
C ASP A 353 6.03 -15.01 6.87
N ALA A 354 6.39 -14.35 5.76
CA ALA A 354 5.73 -13.14 5.28
C ALA A 354 4.30 -13.45 4.77
N ALA A 355 3.31 -12.76 5.33
CA ALA A 355 1.91 -12.86 4.94
C ALA A 355 1.56 -12.01 3.72
N SER A 356 0.66 -12.55 2.89
CA SER A 356 0.03 -11.84 1.79
C SER A 356 -1.47 -12.01 1.96
N VAL A 357 -2.05 -11.16 2.82
CA VAL A 357 -3.48 -11.21 3.18
C VAL A 357 -4.17 -9.95 2.72
N PHE A 358 -5.43 -10.09 2.28
CA PHE A 358 -6.24 -8.97 1.81
C PHE A 358 -7.62 -9.03 2.47
N LEU A 359 -8.10 -7.87 2.91
CA LEU A 359 -9.43 -7.72 3.51
C LEU A 359 -10.47 -7.41 2.42
N LEU A 360 -11.58 -8.12 2.45
CA LEU A 360 -12.81 -7.91 1.66
C LEU A 360 -14.03 -8.06 2.58
N GLY A 361 -15.23 -8.27 2.03
CA GLY A 361 -16.44 -8.52 2.81
C GLY A 361 -17.13 -7.23 3.20
N PHE A 362 -17.31 -6.32 2.25
CA PHE A 362 -17.93 -5.00 2.41
C PHE A 362 -19.46 -5.10 2.54
N GLU A 363 -19.99 -6.09 3.24
CA GLU A 363 -21.44 -6.24 3.47
C GLU A 363 -21.96 -5.18 4.44
N ASP A 364 -21.23 -4.97 5.55
CA ASP A 364 -21.61 -4.05 6.63
C ASP A 364 -20.79 -2.75 6.63
N PHE A 365 -20.10 -2.43 5.53
CA PHE A 365 -19.38 -1.16 5.45
C PHE A 365 -20.35 0.02 5.53
N ARG A 366 -19.86 1.14 6.07
CA ARG A 366 -20.63 2.39 6.12
C ARG A 366 -19.70 3.59 6.16
N GLN A 367 -20.22 4.75 5.78
CA GLN A 367 -19.52 6.01 6.05
C GLN A 367 -19.32 6.19 7.56
N GLU A 368 -18.21 6.82 7.96
CA GLU A 368 -17.85 7.03 9.36
C GLU A 368 -18.95 7.78 10.13
N ASP A 369 -19.53 8.80 9.51
CA ASP A 369 -20.64 9.61 10.05
C ASP A 369 -22.03 9.02 9.73
N GLY A 370 -22.08 7.85 9.07
CA GLY A 370 -23.32 7.22 8.63
C GLY A 370 -24.11 6.56 9.77
N ARG A 371 -25.45 6.54 9.66
CA ARG A 371 -26.35 5.90 10.63
C ARG A 371 -25.96 4.43 10.88
N THR A 372 -25.93 4.02 12.15
CA THR A 372 -25.63 2.63 12.52
C THR A 372 -26.83 1.75 12.20
N ARG A 373 -26.65 0.72 11.35
CA ARG A 373 -27.71 -0.25 11.02
C ARG A 373 -28.07 -1.22 12.17
N ARG A 374 -27.47 -1.05 13.36
CA ARG A 374 -27.63 -1.87 14.58
C ARG A 374 -27.67 -3.39 14.32
N ARG A 375 -27.03 -3.89 13.25
CA ARG A 375 -26.76 -5.31 13.07
C ARG A 375 -25.63 -5.68 14.04
N GLY A 376 -26.01 -6.14 15.22
CA GLY A 376 -25.08 -6.77 16.15
C GLY A 376 -24.77 -8.17 15.65
N MET A 377 -23.50 -8.47 15.39
CA MET A 377 -23.07 -9.87 15.39
C MET A 377 -22.94 -10.36 16.83
N MET A 378 -23.15 -11.66 17.01
CA MET A 378 -22.92 -12.41 18.26
C MET A 378 -21.57 -12.02 18.90
N PRO A 379 -21.43 -12.14 20.24
CA PRO A 379 -20.29 -11.58 20.95
C PRO A 379 -18.94 -12.09 20.41
N TRP A 380 -18.07 -11.13 20.04
CA TRP A 380 -16.68 -11.32 19.57
C TRP A 380 -15.84 -12.35 20.36
N ARG A 381 -16.21 -12.66 21.62
CA ARG A 381 -15.49 -13.59 22.49
C ARG A 381 -15.60 -15.05 22.03
N GLU A 382 -16.70 -15.45 21.40
CA GLU A 382 -16.89 -16.86 21.00
C GLU A 382 -16.09 -17.23 19.74
N THR A 383 -15.84 -16.26 18.85
CA THR A 383 -15.10 -16.50 17.60
C THR A 383 -13.58 -16.55 17.78
N CYS A 384 -13.02 -15.81 18.74
CA CYS A 384 -11.57 -15.75 18.95
C CYS A 384 -11.03 -16.76 19.99
N ILE A 385 -11.82 -17.18 20.98
CA ILE A 385 -11.35 -18.13 22.00
C ILE A 385 -11.10 -19.52 21.39
N GLY A 386 -11.83 -19.90 20.33
CA GLY A 386 -11.55 -21.12 19.57
C GLY A 386 -10.24 -21.11 18.76
N ILE A 387 -9.64 -19.94 18.51
CA ILE A 387 -8.39 -19.79 17.74
C ILE A 387 -7.16 -19.81 18.68
N LEU A 388 -7.33 -19.54 19.97
CA LEU A 388 -6.24 -19.52 20.95
C LEU A 388 -6.21 -20.73 21.89
N HIS A 389 -7.30 -21.47 22.04
CA HIS A 389 -7.32 -22.74 22.76
C HIS A 389 -7.53 -23.89 21.78
N GLY A 390 -6.45 -24.27 21.09
CA GLY A 390 -6.28 -25.67 20.73
C GLY A 390 -6.22 -26.47 22.03
N ARG A 391 -7.37 -27.01 22.45
CA ARG A 391 -7.38 -28.02 23.51
C ARG A 391 -6.63 -29.23 22.97
N ALA A 392 -5.67 -29.67 23.76
CA ALA A 392 -4.84 -30.86 23.55
C ALA A 392 -5.67 -32.12 23.31
#